data_AF-A0A928ECL0-F1
#
_entry.id   AF-A0A928ECL0-F1
#
_cell.length_a   1.000
_cell.length_b   1.000
_cell.length_c   1.000
_cell.angle_alpha   90.00
_cell.angle_beta   90.00
_cell.angle_gamma   90.00
#
_symmetry.space_group_name_H-M   'P 1'
#
loop_
_entity.id
_entity.type
_entity.pdbx_description
1 polymer ?
#
loop_
_entity_poly.entity_id
_entity_poly.type
_entity_poly.pdbx_seq_one_letter_code
_entity_poly.pdbx_strand_id
1 'polypeptide(L)'
;MPEHNDISADLPPESGVSSDYSHVLNPARVAVYDDPLIAPRIITIEPTTTTEFIQNLAVCIDEQARRLGGKISYTVILEVTENFIHAQFREVVVSILDGGNTIRFTDQGPGIADIEKAVRPGFTSAIEPMKHYIRGVGSGLPIVHDWVGLKNGRITIDSNIGAGAAVTISLVEEEPANDEQGVSEEAVAAVRGLGDKARLVLAQFAKADTLGVTDIGKLTGMSPSSATYQLNKLEEAGLVASNPQKKRDITSLGKQALRLV
;
A
#
# COMPACT_ATOMS: atom_id res chain seq x y z
N MET A 1 62.55 -13.54 -17.77
CA MET A 1 61.09 -13.44 -17.65
C MET A 1 60.74 -13.76 -16.21
N PRO A 2 60.39 -12.79 -15.35
CA PRO A 2 59.90 -13.10 -14.02
C PRO A 2 58.41 -13.40 -14.07
N GLU A 3 58.01 -14.54 -13.50
CA GLU A 3 56.62 -14.93 -13.30
C GLU A 3 55.94 -13.97 -12.32
N HIS A 4 54.86 -13.32 -12.76
CA HIS A 4 53.87 -12.71 -11.88
C HIS A 4 53.04 -13.86 -11.29
N ASN A 5 53.26 -14.16 -10.00
CA ASN A 5 52.35 -14.98 -9.25
C ASN A 5 51.36 -14.03 -8.57
N ASP A 6 50.17 -13.91 -9.16
CA ASP A 6 49.04 -13.15 -8.62
C ASP A 6 48.62 -13.75 -7.28
N ILE A 7 48.86 -12.99 -6.21
CA ILE A 7 48.26 -13.24 -4.90
C ILE A 7 46.88 -12.59 -4.92
N SER A 8 45.91 -13.21 -5.60
CA SER A 8 44.50 -12.85 -5.42
C SER A 8 43.94 -13.73 -4.31
N ALA A 9 43.77 -13.10 -3.15
CA ALA A 9 43.27 -13.68 -1.93
C ALA A 9 41.91 -14.39 -2.12
N ASP A 10 41.83 -15.63 -1.63
CA ASP A 10 40.58 -16.27 -1.23
C ASP A 10 39.97 -15.42 -0.11
N LEU A 11 39.09 -14.48 -0.49
CA LEU A 11 38.11 -13.92 0.43
C LEU A 11 37.00 -14.95 0.58
N PRO A 12 36.67 -15.39 1.82
CA PRO A 12 35.54 -16.29 2.02
C PRO A 12 34.25 -15.59 1.53
N PRO A 13 33.29 -16.34 0.95
CA PRO A 13 32.06 -15.76 0.47
C PRO A 13 31.30 -15.10 1.64
N GLU A 14 30.99 -13.81 1.48
CA GLU A 14 30.14 -13.09 2.42
C GLU A 14 28.73 -13.72 2.43
N SER A 15 28.32 -14.19 3.60
CA SER A 15 26.92 -14.44 4.01
C SER A 15 26.06 -15.40 3.15
N GLY A 16 25.94 -16.64 3.61
CA GLY A 16 24.64 -17.32 3.80
C GLY A 16 23.75 -17.67 2.60
N VAL A 17 24.16 -17.47 1.35
CA VAL A 17 23.34 -17.80 0.19
C VAL A 17 23.59 -19.25 -0.26
N SER A 18 22.63 -20.15 -0.05
CA SER A 18 22.59 -21.40 -0.79
C SER A 18 22.21 -21.10 -2.24
N SER A 19 23.17 -21.19 -3.15
CA SER A 19 23.01 -20.86 -4.58
C SER A 19 22.05 -21.79 -5.34
N ASP A 20 21.63 -22.90 -4.71
CA ASP A 20 20.88 -23.97 -5.37
C ASP A 20 19.35 -23.76 -5.34
N TYR A 21 18.83 -22.82 -4.54
CA TYR A 21 17.38 -22.56 -4.41
C TYR A 21 16.52 -23.80 -4.08
N SER A 22 17.12 -24.93 -3.70
CA SER A 22 16.40 -26.18 -3.46
C SER A 22 15.65 -26.22 -2.14
N HIS A 23 16.14 -25.47 -1.14
CA HIS A 23 15.53 -25.34 0.17
C HIS A 23 15.43 -23.89 0.61
N VAL A 24 14.33 -23.58 1.29
CA VAL A 24 14.17 -22.35 2.06
C VAL A 24 14.77 -22.56 3.44
N LEU A 25 15.48 -21.55 3.96
CA LEU A 25 16.15 -21.61 5.25
C LEU A 25 15.43 -20.79 6.34
N ASN A 26 14.69 -19.76 5.93
CA ASN A 26 14.01 -18.85 6.85
C ASN A 26 12.52 -19.17 6.90
N PRO A 27 11.89 -19.14 8.08
CA PRO A 27 10.46 -19.29 8.18
C PRO A 27 9.75 -18.06 7.59
N ALA A 28 8.51 -18.26 7.12
CA ALA A 28 7.61 -17.15 6.80
C ALA A 28 6.59 -16.96 7.92
N ARG A 29 6.09 -15.72 8.09
CA ARG A 29 5.03 -15.39 9.05
C ARG A 29 3.81 -14.85 8.32
N VAL A 30 2.66 -15.44 8.56
CA VAL A 30 1.36 -14.93 8.11
C VAL A 30 0.66 -14.29 9.30
N ALA A 31 0.52 -12.96 9.28
CA ALA A 31 -0.19 -12.16 10.25
C ALA A 31 -1.64 -11.96 9.80
N VAL A 32 -2.59 -12.44 10.59
CA VAL A 32 -4.02 -12.36 10.30
C VAL A 32 -4.66 -11.33 11.23
N TYR A 33 -5.20 -10.26 10.65
CA TYR A 33 -5.86 -9.16 11.36
C TYR A 33 -7.38 -9.38 11.32
N ASP A 34 -7.89 -10.03 12.36
CA ASP A 34 -9.33 -10.28 12.52
C ASP A 34 -10.06 -9.03 13.05
N ASP A 35 -9.40 -8.27 13.91
CA ASP A 35 -9.90 -7.05 14.57
C ASP A 35 -8.77 -5.99 14.60
N PRO A 36 -9.00 -4.77 14.10
CA PRO A 36 -7.97 -3.71 14.07
C PRO A 36 -7.50 -3.24 15.45
N LEU A 37 -8.24 -3.54 16.52
CA LEU A 37 -7.91 -3.13 17.90
C LEU A 37 -7.11 -4.19 18.66
N ILE A 38 -6.87 -5.37 18.07
CA ILE A 38 -6.21 -6.51 18.73
C ILE A 38 -4.96 -6.90 17.96
N ALA A 39 -3.98 -7.47 18.68
CA ALA A 39 -2.79 -8.03 18.06
C ALA A 39 -3.15 -9.14 17.05
N PRO A 40 -2.48 -9.20 15.88
CA PRO A 40 -2.78 -10.19 14.85
C PRO A 40 -2.42 -11.59 15.33
N ARG A 41 -3.15 -12.58 14.82
CA ARG A 41 -2.74 -13.98 14.93
C ARG A 41 -1.58 -14.23 13.99
N ILE A 42 -0.50 -14.81 14.50
CA ILE A 42 0.66 -15.17 13.69
C ILE A 42 0.65 -16.67 13.42
N ILE A 43 0.76 -17.05 12.15
CA ILE A 43 0.96 -18.43 11.69
C ILE A 43 2.36 -18.51 11.08
N THR A 44 3.15 -19.49 11.50
CA THR A 44 4.51 -19.69 10.99
C THR A 44 4.50 -20.81 9.96
N ILE A 45 5.14 -20.55 8.81
CA ILE A 45 5.42 -21.56 7.80
C ILE A 45 6.88 -21.98 7.98
N GLU A 46 7.07 -23.24 8.32
CA GLU A 46 8.40 -23.79 8.59
C GLU A 46 9.21 -23.97 7.29
N PRO A 47 10.54 -23.79 7.36
CA PRO A 47 11.42 -24.03 6.23
C PRO A 47 11.31 -25.46 5.68
N THR A 48 11.21 -25.60 4.36
CA THR A 48 11.19 -26.89 3.65
C THR A 48 11.79 -26.73 2.24
N THR A 49 11.62 -27.71 1.35
CA THR A 49 11.95 -27.58 -0.07
C THR A 49 11.25 -26.36 -0.68
N THR A 50 11.88 -25.69 -1.65
CA THR A 50 11.34 -24.43 -2.20
C THR A 50 9.96 -24.59 -2.81
N THR A 51 9.70 -25.68 -3.53
CA THR A 51 8.38 -25.97 -4.11
C THR A 51 7.32 -26.12 -3.02
N GLU A 52 7.59 -26.94 -1.99
CA GLU A 52 6.63 -27.14 -0.89
C GLU A 52 6.45 -25.87 -0.06
N PHE A 53 7.51 -25.07 0.13
CA PHE A 53 7.44 -23.84 0.90
C PHE A 53 6.52 -22.81 0.22
N ILE A 54 6.71 -22.59 -1.08
CA ILE A 54 5.83 -21.71 -1.89
C ILE A 54 4.38 -22.19 -1.80
N GLN A 55 4.15 -23.50 -1.96
CA GLN A 55 2.80 -24.08 -1.90
C GLN A 55 2.17 -23.94 -0.51
N ASN A 56 2.88 -24.32 0.54
CA ASN A 56 2.40 -24.26 1.93
C ASN A 56 2.05 -22.82 2.33
N LEU A 57 2.89 -21.85 1.94
CA LEU A 57 2.65 -20.44 2.18
C LEU A 57 1.42 -19.95 1.40
N ALA A 58 1.34 -20.21 0.11
CA ALA A 58 0.20 -19.78 -0.72
C ALA A 58 -1.13 -20.39 -0.25
N VAL A 59 -1.14 -21.68 0.09
CA VAL A 59 -2.31 -22.38 0.65
C VAL A 59 -2.71 -21.77 1.98
N CYS A 60 -1.76 -21.51 2.89
CA CYS A 60 -2.05 -20.89 4.18
C CYS A 60 -2.70 -19.52 4.00
N ILE A 61 -2.13 -18.66 3.14
CA ILE A 61 -2.66 -17.32 2.87
C ILE A 61 -4.07 -17.39 2.32
N ASP A 62 -4.31 -18.25 1.31
CA ASP A 62 -5.61 -18.41 0.69
C ASP A 62 -6.67 -18.94 1.67
N GLU A 63 -6.33 -19.94 2.49
CA GLU A 63 -7.24 -20.46 3.51
C GLU A 63 -7.60 -19.43 4.57
N GLN A 64 -6.61 -18.67 5.07
CA GLN A 64 -6.88 -17.62 6.06
C GLN A 64 -7.68 -16.46 5.45
N ALA A 65 -7.35 -16.01 4.24
CA ALA A 65 -8.08 -14.95 3.56
C ALA A 65 -9.53 -15.37 3.28
N ARG A 66 -9.77 -16.59 2.75
CA ARG A 66 -11.11 -17.12 2.50
C ARG A 66 -11.92 -17.29 3.79
N ARG A 67 -11.29 -17.71 4.88
CA ARG A 67 -11.96 -17.84 6.20
C ARG A 67 -12.53 -16.52 6.68
N LEU A 68 -11.90 -15.40 6.34
CA LEU A 68 -12.36 -14.05 6.67
C LEU A 68 -13.38 -13.48 5.67
N GLY A 69 -13.67 -14.20 4.58
CA GLY A 69 -14.57 -13.73 3.51
C GLY A 69 -13.85 -13.06 2.33
N GLY A 70 -12.53 -13.20 2.26
CA GLY A 70 -11.68 -12.67 1.19
C GLY A 70 -12.02 -13.23 -0.19
N LYS A 71 -11.86 -12.40 -1.22
CA LYS A 71 -12.18 -12.73 -2.62
C LYS A 71 -10.96 -12.74 -3.55
N ILE A 72 -9.76 -12.51 -3.03
CA ILE A 72 -8.52 -12.55 -3.80
C ILE A 72 -8.28 -13.97 -4.30
N SER A 73 -8.00 -14.12 -5.60
CA SER A 73 -7.82 -15.44 -6.22
C SER A 73 -6.55 -16.14 -5.74
N TYR A 74 -6.60 -17.45 -5.55
CA TYR A 74 -5.43 -18.29 -5.28
C TYR A 74 -4.32 -18.08 -6.32
N THR A 75 -4.67 -17.91 -7.61
CA THR A 75 -3.67 -17.64 -8.65
C THR A 75 -2.90 -16.37 -8.35
N VAL A 76 -3.59 -15.29 -7.96
CA VAL A 76 -2.94 -14.01 -7.61
C VAL A 76 -2.04 -14.17 -6.39
N ILE A 77 -2.50 -14.89 -5.37
CA ILE A 77 -1.70 -15.19 -4.16
C ILE A 77 -0.43 -15.96 -4.54
N LEU A 78 -0.56 -16.98 -5.39
CA LEU A 78 0.57 -17.80 -5.84
C LEU A 78 1.59 -16.99 -6.64
N GLU A 79 1.15 -16.17 -7.61
CA GLU A 79 2.05 -15.33 -8.41
C GLU A 79 2.90 -14.40 -7.53
N VAL A 80 2.31 -13.78 -6.51
CA VAL A 80 3.05 -12.88 -5.60
C VAL A 80 3.93 -13.68 -4.64
N THR A 81 3.49 -14.88 -4.21
CA THR A 81 4.27 -15.76 -3.33
C THR A 81 5.52 -16.30 -4.04
N GLU A 82 5.42 -16.66 -5.33
CA GLU A 82 6.56 -17.07 -6.16
C GLU A 82 7.66 -16.00 -6.21
N ASN A 83 7.30 -14.71 -6.15
CA ASN A 83 8.26 -13.61 -6.21
C ASN A 83 9.24 -13.57 -5.02
N PHE A 84 8.90 -14.18 -3.87
CA PHE A 84 9.81 -14.25 -2.73
C PHE A 84 11.11 -15.02 -3.02
N ILE A 85 11.15 -15.84 -4.08
CA ILE A 85 12.38 -16.50 -4.50
C ILE A 85 13.47 -15.49 -4.88
N HIS A 86 13.10 -14.32 -5.44
CA HIS A 86 14.04 -13.24 -5.76
C HIS A 86 14.68 -12.63 -4.51
N ALA A 87 13.98 -12.68 -3.38
CA ALA A 87 14.45 -12.26 -2.07
C ALA A 87 15.15 -13.40 -1.29
N GLN A 88 15.19 -14.62 -1.84
CA GLN A 88 15.61 -15.83 -1.15
C GLN A 88 14.82 -16.07 0.14
N PHE A 89 13.54 -15.68 0.11
CA PHE A 89 12.63 -15.79 1.25
C PHE A 89 13.18 -15.16 2.54
N ARG A 90 13.97 -14.08 2.43
CA ARG A 90 14.50 -13.35 3.58
C ARG A 90 13.39 -12.58 4.30
N GLU A 91 13.18 -12.92 5.58
CA GLU A 91 12.18 -12.30 6.48
C GLU A 91 10.82 -12.10 5.81
N VAL A 92 10.27 -13.19 5.24
CA VAL A 92 8.94 -13.14 4.61
C VAL A 92 7.87 -12.92 5.65
N VAL A 93 7.11 -11.83 5.50
CA VAL A 93 5.93 -11.54 6.29
C VAL A 93 4.76 -11.23 5.35
N VAL A 94 3.65 -11.94 5.53
CA VAL A 94 2.40 -11.70 4.81
C VAL A 94 1.34 -11.23 5.80
N SER A 95 0.71 -10.10 5.54
CA SER A 95 -0.37 -9.55 6.37
C SER A 95 -1.70 -9.69 5.64
N ILE A 96 -2.71 -10.25 6.30
CA ILE A 96 -4.09 -10.40 5.79
C ILE A 96 -4.97 -9.44 6.58
N LEU A 97 -5.60 -8.49 5.88
CA LEU A 97 -6.41 -7.41 6.44
C LEU A 97 -7.78 -7.34 5.77
N ASP A 98 -8.64 -6.46 6.29
CA ASP A 98 -9.93 -6.08 5.69
C ASP A 98 -10.82 -7.27 5.33
N GLY A 99 -10.98 -8.21 6.27
CA GLY A 99 -11.75 -9.42 6.06
C GLY A 99 -11.16 -10.31 4.96
N GLY A 100 -9.85 -10.30 4.77
CA GLY A 100 -9.16 -11.06 3.73
C GLY A 100 -9.22 -10.44 2.34
N ASN A 101 -9.68 -9.19 2.21
CA ASN A 101 -9.73 -8.47 0.93
C ASN A 101 -8.53 -7.56 0.69
N THR A 102 -7.62 -7.47 1.66
CA THR A 102 -6.32 -6.84 1.50
C THR A 102 -5.23 -7.81 1.96
N ILE A 103 -4.24 -8.08 1.10
CA ILE A 103 -3.09 -8.93 1.44
C ILE A 103 -1.81 -8.18 1.09
N ARG A 104 -0.94 -8.01 2.08
CA ARG A 104 0.37 -7.37 1.93
C ARG A 104 1.48 -8.39 2.07
N PHE A 105 2.30 -8.52 1.04
CA PHE A 105 3.43 -9.43 0.93
C PHE A 105 4.72 -8.64 1.11
N THR A 106 5.54 -8.97 2.10
CA THR A 106 6.77 -8.22 2.41
C THR A 106 7.96 -9.15 2.61
N ASP A 107 9.12 -8.70 2.17
CA ASP A 107 10.41 -9.37 2.36
C ASP A 107 11.52 -8.35 2.72
N GLN A 108 12.68 -8.85 3.10
CA GLN A 108 13.91 -8.08 3.33
C GLN A 108 15.01 -8.49 2.32
N GLY A 109 14.61 -8.75 1.08
CA GLY A 109 15.48 -9.07 -0.04
C GLY A 109 16.12 -7.83 -0.68
N PRO A 110 16.58 -7.93 -1.94
CA PRO A 110 17.21 -6.81 -2.65
C PRO A 110 16.20 -5.73 -3.09
N GLY A 111 14.90 -6.00 -3.00
CA GLY A 111 13.85 -5.13 -3.54
C GLY A 111 13.70 -5.23 -5.06
N ILE A 112 12.84 -4.38 -5.63
CA ILE A 112 12.56 -4.32 -7.06
C ILE A 112 13.20 -3.05 -7.63
N ALA A 113 14.22 -3.22 -8.47
CA ALA A 113 15.01 -2.10 -9.00
C ALA A 113 14.22 -1.19 -9.95
N ASP A 114 13.32 -1.76 -10.75
CA ASP A 114 12.51 -1.03 -11.74
C ASP A 114 11.08 -1.59 -11.71
N ILE A 115 10.24 -0.96 -10.89
CA ILE A 115 8.86 -1.39 -10.67
C ILE A 115 8.04 -1.29 -11.96
N GLU A 116 8.25 -0.24 -12.77
CA GLU A 116 7.54 -0.05 -14.04
C GLU A 116 7.83 -1.17 -15.03
N LYS A 117 9.09 -1.64 -15.11
CA LYS A 117 9.41 -2.80 -15.93
C LYS A 117 8.86 -4.10 -15.35
N ALA A 118 8.87 -4.26 -14.02
CA ALA A 118 8.42 -5.49 -13.37
C ALA A 118 6.93 -5.79 -13.63
N VAL A 119 6.09 -4.76 -13.82
CA VAL A 119 4.66 -4.92 -14.16
C VAL A 119 4.38 -5.08 -15.66
N ARG A 120 5.41 -5.02 -16.52
CA ARG A 120 5.25 -5.18 -17.97
C ARG A 120 5.46 -6.63 -18.40
N PRO A 121 4.58 -7.21 -19.24
CA PRO A 121 4.74 -8.58 -19.74
C PRO A 121 6.10 -8.81 -20.39
N GLY A 122 6.72 -9.95 -20.07
CA GLY A 122 7.96 -10.43 -20.69
C GLY A 122 9.26 -9.88 -20.08
N PHE A 123 9.18 -8.98 -19.09
CA PHE A 123 10.33 -8.59 -18.27
C PHE A 123 10.45 -9.52 -17.07
N THR A 124 11.62 -10.13 -16.89
CA THR A 124 11.89 -11.08 -15.80
C THR A 124 13.29 -10.87 -15.26
N SER A 125 13.44 -10.96 -13.94
CA SER A 125 14.73 -11.03 -13.23
C SER A 125 15.08 -12.46 -12.82
N ALA A 126 14.27 -13.45 -13.23
CA ALA A 126 14.47 -14.85 -12.87
C ALA A 126 15.69 -15.45 -13.59
N ILE A 127 16.65 -15.92 -12.80
CA ILE A 127 17.83 -16.65 -13.29
C ILE A 127 17.53 -18.14 -13.43
N GLU A 128 18.38 -18.87 -14.16
CA GLU A 128 18.16 -20.29 -14.49
C GLU A 128 17.87 -21.19 -13.27
N PRO A 129 18.59 -21.10 -12.13
CA PRO A 129 18.26 -21.90 -10.95
C PRO A 129 16.83 -21.69 -10.43
N MET A 130 16.32 -20.45 -10.46
CA MET A 130 14.97 -20.13 -9.97
C MET A 130 13.88 -20.77 -10.83
N LYS A 131 14.10 -20.92 -12.13
CA LYS A 131 13.10 -21.43 -13.09
C LYS A 131 12.72 -22.90 -12.89
N HIS A 132 13.46 -23.64 -12.06
CA HIS A 132 13.06 -24.97 -11.62
C HIS A 132 11.87 -24.94 -10.64
N TYR A 133 11.65 -23.81 -9.97
CA TYR A 133 10.67 -23.65 -8.91
C TYR A 133 9.56 -22.64 -9.25
N ILE A 134 9.84 -21.70 -10.15
CA ILE A 134 8.90 -20.69 -10.63
C ILE A 134 8.85 -20.68 -12.15
N ARG A 135 7.79 -20.14 -12.76
CA ARG A 135 7.71 -20.05 -14.23
C ARG A 135 8.81 -19.16 -14.82
N GLY A 136 9.15 -18.06 -14.13
CA GLY A 136 10.27 -17.19 -14.51
C GLY A 136 10.15 -16.46 -15.85
N VAL A 137 8.98 -16.44 -16.48
CA VAL A 137 8.74 -15.77 -17.79
C VAL A 137 8.32 -14.29 -17.66
N GLY A 138 8.25 -13.74 -16.45
CA GLY A 138 7.83 -12.35 -16.24
C GLY A 138 6.33 -12.12 -16.42
N SER A 139 5.52 -13.13 -16.11
CA SER A 139 4.05 -13.04 -16.22
C SER A 139 3.34 -12.71 -14.90
N GLY A 140 3.99 -12.91 -13.75
CA GLY A 140 3.30 -12.89 -12.45
C GLY A 140 2.67 -11.54 -12.11
N LEU A 141 3.48 -10.49 -11.95
CA LEU A 141 2.95 -9.15 -11.65
C LEU A 141 1.99 -8.61 -12.72
N PRO A 142 2.22 -8.79 -14.04
CA PRO A 142 1.23 -8.44 -15.05
C PRO A 142 -0.13 -9.14 -14.86
N ILE A 143 -0.14 -10.45 -14.60
CA ILE A 143 -1.39 -11.22 -14.36
C ILE A 143 -2.11 -10.68 -13.13
N VAL A 144 -1.37 -10.39 -12.07
CA VAL A 144 -1.91 -9.83 -10.83
C VAL A 144 -2.52 -8.45 -11.09
N HIS A 145 -1.79 -7.57 -11.75
CA HIS A 145 -2.26 -6.23 -12.10
C HIS A 145 -3.57 -6.27 -12.90
N ASP A 146 -3.64 -7.08 -13.96
CA ASP A 146 -4.83 -7.19 -14.79
C ASP A 146 -6.02 -7.79 -14.02
N TRP A 147 -5.78 -8.83 -13.21
CA TRP A 147 -6.82 -9.46 -12.41
C TRP A 147 -7.42 -8.49 -11.38
N VAL A 148 -6.56 -7.74 -10.69
CA VAL A 148 -6.98 -6.76 -9.68
C VAL A 148 -7.73 -5.60 -10.34
N GLY A 149 -7.27 -5.11 -11.49
CA GLY A 149 -7.94 -4.07 -12.26
C GLY A 149 -9.34 -4.46 -12.71
N LEU A 150 -9.54 -5.72 -13.16
CA LEU A 150 -10.86 -6.26 -13.50
C LEU A 150 -11.81 -6.38 -12.31
N LYS A 151 -11.29 -6.38 -11.08
CA LYS A 151 -12.06 -6.42 -9.83
C LYS A 151 -12.24 -5.05 -9.18
N ASN A 152 -11.86 -3.98 -9.88
CA ASN A 152 -11.85 -2.60 -9.35
C ASN A 152 -11.01 -2.47 -8.07
N GLY A 153 -10.03 -3.35 -7.89
CA GLY A 153 -9.09 -3.30 -6.78
C GLY A 153 -7.86 -2.46 -7.10
N ARG A 154 -6.91 -2.47 -6.17
CA ARG A 154 -5.61 -1.80 -6.28
C ARG A 154 -4.47 -2.78 -6.00
N ILE A 155 -3.40 -2.67 -6.79
CA ILE A 155 -2.09 -3.23 -6.46
C ILE A 155 -1.12 -2.07 -6.20
N THR A 156 -0.38 -2.13 -5.09
CA THR A 156 0.77 -1.24 -4.82
C THR A 156 2.04 -2.07 -4.70
N ILE A 157 3.14 -1.48 -5.13
CA ILE A 157 4.47 -2.08 -5.02
C ILE A 157 5.38 -0.98 -4.47
N ASP A 158 5.87 -1.21 -3.26
CA ASP A 158 6.65 -0.26 -2.47
C ASP A 158 7.99 -0.87 -2.07
N SER A 159 8.97 -0.04 -1.75
CA SER A 159 10.20 -0.51 -1.10
C SER A 159 9.94 -0.74 0.39
N ASN A 160 10.39 -1.88 0.91
CA ASN A 160 10.27 -2.14 2.34
C ASN A 160 11.27 -1.29 3.15
N ILE A 161 10.99 -1.04 4.42
CA ILE A 161 11.85 -0.23 5.28
C ILE A 161 13.22 -0.90 5.40
N GLY A 162 14.29 -0.16 5.08
CA GLY A 162 15.66 -0.65 5.04
C GLY A 162 16.02 -1.25 3.68
N ALA A 163 15.48 -2.42 3.36
CA ALA A 163 15.63 -3.10 2.07
C ALA A 163 14.47 -4.09 1.84
N GLY A 164 14.26 -4.51 0.59
CA GLY A 164 13.23 -5.48 0.21
C GLY A 164 12.04 -4.86 -0.52
N ALA A 165 11.05 -5.70 -0.81
CA ALA A 165 9.82 -5.27 -1.50
C ALA A 165 8.60 -5.45 -0.61
N ALA A 166 7.60 -4.60 -0.83
CA ALA A 166 6.26 -4.73 -0.26
C ALA A 166 5.24 -4.67 -1.40
N VAL A 167 4.51 -5.76 -1.64
CA VAL A 167 3.44 -5.83 -2.64
C VAL A 167 2.12 -5.90 -1.89
N THR A 168 1.22 -4.94 -2.11
CA THR A 168 -0.11 -4.92 -1.50
C THR A 168 -1.16 -5.14 -2.57
N ILE A 169 -2.05 -6.10 -2.37
CA ILE A 169 -3.25 -6.31 -3.19
C ILE A 169 -4.46 -6.00 -2.33
N SER A 170 -5.33 -5.10 -2.81
CA SER A 170 -6.58 -4.75 -2.14
C SER A 170 -7.77 -4.80 -3.10
N LEU A 171 -8.87 -5.38 -2.64
CA LEU A 171 -10.18 -5.35 -3.29
C LEU A 171 -11.18 -4.47 -2.51
N VAL A 172 -10.73 -3.84 -1.44
CA VAL A 172 -11.53 -2.86 -0.73
C VAL A 172 -11.49 -1.59 -1.56
N GLU A 173 -12.66 -1.08 -1.91
CA GLU A 173 -12.75 0.30 -2.36
C GLU A 173 -12.25 1.16 -1.21
N GLU A 174 -11.06 1.72 -1.37
CA GLU A 174 -10.68 2.85 -0.55
C GLU A 174 -11.76 3.92 -0.75
N GLU A 175 -12.62 4.15 0.25
CA GLU A 175 -12.93 5.54 0.54
C GLU A 175 -11.57 6.20 0.66
N PRO A 176 -11.23 7.19 -0.19
CA PRO A 176 -9.85 7.60 -0.41
C PRO A 176 -9.25 8.01 0.92
N ALA A 177 -8.51 7.08 1.53
CA ALA A 177 -7.68 7.32 2.67
C ALA A 177 -6.58 8.23 2.13
N ASN A 178 -6.61 9.46 2.63
CA ASN A 178 -5.51 10.40 2.58
C ASN A 178 -4.16 9.66 2.54
N ASP A 179 -3.48 9.66 1.40
CA ASP A 179 -2.03 9.83 1.33
C ASP A 179 -1.56 10.19 -0.09
N GLU A 180 -0.82 11.29 -0.13
CA GLU A 180 0.29 11.60 -1.06
C GLU A 180 0.07 11.68 -2.58
N GLN A 181 -1.10 12.08 -3.06
CA GLN A 181 -1.21 12.81 -4.33
C GLN A 181 -1.63 14.26 -4.09
N GLY A 182 -0.83 15.18 -4.65
CA GLY A 182 -0.81 16.60 -4.32
C GLY A 182 -2.17 17.27 -4.33
N VAL A 183 -2.28 18.33 -3.52
CA VAL A 183 -3.44 19.22 -3.50
C VAL A 183 -3.75 19.65 -4.94
N SER A 184 -4.99 19.45 -5.41
CA SER A 184 -5.34 19.79 -6.79
C SER A 184 -5.05 21.28 -7.07
N GLU A 185 -4.70 21.62 -8.32
CA GLU A 185 -4.51 23.03 -8.71
C GLU A 185 -5.76 23.88 -8.38
N GLU A 186 -6.94 23.26 -8.46
CA GLU A 186 -8.22 23.84 -8.08
C GLU A 186 -8.30 24.18 -6.59
N ALA A 187 -7.85 23.27 -5.70
CA ALA A 187 -7.80 23.53 -4.27
C ALA A 187 -6.77 24.62 -3.92
N VAL A 188 -5.61 24.62 -4.61
CA VAL A 188 -4.61 25.70 -4.47
C VAL A 188 -5.18 27.04 -4.91
N ALA A 189 -5.88 27.09 -6.05
CA ALA A 189 -6.52 28.30 -6.56
C ALA A 189 -7.64 28.80 -5.63
N ALA A 190 -8.49 27.89 -5.15
CA ALA A 190 -9.56 28.20 -4.21
C ALA A 190 -9.01 28.83 -2.93
N VAL A 191 -7.99 28.22 -2.32
CA VAL A 191 -7.36 28.76 -1.10
C VAL A 191 -6.67 30.10 -1.35
N ARG A 192 -5.97 30.28 -2.48
CA ARG A 192 -5.38 31.58 -2.86
C ARG A 192 -6.43 32.69 -2.99
N GLY A 193 -7.65 32.36 -3.42
CA GLY A 193 -8.77 33.30 -3.49
C GLY A 193 -9.41 33.65 -2.14
N LEU A 194 -9.11 32.90 -1.07
CA LEU A 194 -9.67 33.15 0.26
C LEU A 194 -8.88 34.20 1.05
N GLY A 195 -9.60 35.17 1.61
CA GLY A 195 -9.06 36.07 2.63
C GLY A 195 -8.98 35.41 4.02
N ASP A 196 -8.26 36.03 4.95
CA ASP A 196 -7.90 35.46 6.26
C ASP A 196 -9.10 34.95 7.07
N LYS A 197 -10.22 35.70 7.06
CA LYS A 197 -11.44 35.30 7.76
C LYS A 197 -12.08 34.04 7.16
N ALA A 198 -12.02 33.86 5.85
CA ALA A 198 -12.55 32.66 5.20
C ALA A 198 -11.66 31.44 5.49
N ARG A 199 -10.33 31.63 5.47
CA ARG A 199 -9.36 30.58 5.86
C ARG A 199 -9.54 30.15 7.31
N LEU A 200 -9.75 31.10 8.22
CA LEU A 200 -10.03 30.82 9.64
C LEU A 200 -11.32 29.99 9.82
N VAL A 201 -12.36 30.27 9.04
CA VAL A 201 -13.61 29.50 9.04
C VAL A 201 -13.39 28.11 8.44
N LEU A 202 -12.68 28.02 7.31
CA LEU A 202 -12.33 26.74 6.68
C LEU A 202 -11.58 25.83 7.67
N ALA A 203 -10.59 26.36 8.39
CA ALA A 203 -9.82 25.60 9.38
C ALA A 203 -10.67 25.01 10.51
N GLN A 204 -11.88 25.52 10.79
CA GLN A 204 -12.76 24.92 11.79
C GLN A 204 -13.32 23.57 11.35
N PHE A 205 -13.42 23.32 10.04
CA PHE A 205 -13.90 22.06 9.51
C PHE A 205 -12.90 20.90 9.71
N ALA A 206 -11.66 21.18 10.13
CA ALA A 206 -10.74 20.13 10.56
C ALA A 206 -11.22 19.39 11.84
N LYS A 207 -12.13 20.00 12.62
CA LYS A 207 -12.67 19.43 13.86
C LYS A 207 -14.06 18.82 13.71
N ALA A 208 -14.78 19.18 12.64
CA ALA A 208 -16.13 18.71 12.38
C ALA A 208 -16.44 18.84 10.89
N ASP A 209 -16.94 17.76 10.28
CA ASP A 209 -17.29 17.74 8.85
C ASP A 209 -18.51 18.61 8.51
N THR A 210 -19.32 18.97 9.51
CA THR A 210 -20.53 19.78 9.35
C THR A 210 -20.56 20.93 10.35
N LEU A 211 -20.65 22.18 9.86
CA LEU A 211 -20.73 23.37 10.70
C LEU A 211 -21.84 24.33 10.24
N GLY A 212 -22.56 24.89 11.21
CA GLY A 212 -23.54 25.96 10.98
C GLY A 212 -23.02 27.35 11.40
N VAL A 213 -23.79 28.39 11.07
CA VAL A 213 -23.48 29.79 11.42
C VAL A 213 -23.22 29.97 12.93
N THR A 214 -24.03 29.32 13.77
CA THR A 214 -23.88 29.36 15.24
C THR A 214 -22.61 28.68 15.71
N ASP A 215 -22.21 27.58 15.08
CA ASP A 215 -20.99 26.83 15.41
C ASP A 215 -19.76 27.68 15.08
N ILE A 216 -19.75 28.31 13.90
CA ILE A 216 -18.70 29.25 13.49
C ILE A 216 -18.61 30.45 14.43
N GLY A 217 -19.75 31.04 14.82
CA GLY A 217 -19.77 32.17 15.77
C GLY A 217 -19.13 31.81 17.11
N LYS A 218 -19.39 30.60 17.63
CA LYS A 218 -18.79 30.11 18.88
C LYS A 218 -17.29 29.84 18.76
N LEU A 219 -16.85 29.28 17.63
CA LEU A 219 -15.46 28.86 17.43
C LEU A 219 -14.52 30.02 17.07
N THR A 220 -15.04 31.04 16.39
CA THR A 220 -14.22 32.13 15.81
C THR A 220 -14.52 33.50 16.42
N GLY A 221 -15.56 33.62 17.24
CA GLY A 221 -16.02 34.89 17.81
C GLY A 221 -16.69 35.84 16.80
N MET A 222 -16.99 35.35 15.59
CA MET A 222 -17.63 36.16 14.55
C MET A 222 -19.12 36.41 14.83
N SER A 223 -19.63 37.56 14.37
CA SER A 223 -21.06 37.82 14.35
C SER A 223 -21.79 36.84 13.41
N PRO A 224 -23.09 36.56 13.63
CA PRO A 224 -23.86 35.68 12.74
C PRO A 224 -23.83 36.10 11.27
N SER A 225 -23.88 37.42 10.99
CA SER A 225 -23.80 37.95 9.62
C SER A 225 -22.43 37.71 8.98
N SER A 226 -21.34 37.88 9.74
CA SER A 226 -19.99 37.61 9.26
C SER A 226 -19.78 36.11 9.02
N ALA A 227 -20.26 35.26 9.93
CA ALA A 227 -20.17 33.81 9.79
C ALA A 227 -20.94 33.31 8.54
N THR A 228 -22.17 33.77 8.32
CA THR A 228 -22.93 33.48 7.09
C THR A 228 -22.18 33.92 5.84
N TYR A 229 -21.62 35.14 5.85
CA TYR A 229 -20.87 35.66 4.70
C TYR A 229 -19.64 34.81 4.36
N GLN A 230 -18.86 34.37 5.37
CA GLN A 230 -17.70 33.51 5.11
C GLN A 230 -18.12 32.10 4.64
N LEU A 231 -19.18 31.52 5.21
CA LEU A 231 -19.69 30.22 4.77
C LEU A 231 -20.16 30.25 3.31
N ASN A 232 -20.84 31.31 2.89
CA ASN A 232 -21.23 31.49 1.49
C ASN A 232 -20.00 31.59 0.57
N LYS A 233 -18.94 32.30 0.98
CA LYS A 233 -17.68 32.35 0.20
C LYS A 233 -17.03 30.98 0.04
N LEU A 234 -17.02 30.17 1.10
CA LEU A 234 -16.48 28.81 1.03
C LEU A 234 -17.34 27.93 0.11
N GLU A 235 -18.65 28.16 0.08
CA GLU A 235 -19.59 27.45 -0.79
C GLU A 235 -19.44 27.87 -2.26
N GLU A 236 -19.29 29.16 -2.54
CA GLU A 236 -18.96 29.69 -3.88
C GLU A 236 -17.64 29.15 -4.41
N ALA A 237 -16.66 28.93 -3.52
CA ALA A 237 -15.37 28.30 -3.84
C ALA A 237 -15.44 26.77 -3.95
N GLY A 238 -16.62 26.16 -3.76
CA GLY A 238 -16.81 24.71 -3.83
C GLY A 238 -16.18 23.92 -2.68
N LEU A 239 -15.75 24.59 -1.60
CA LEU A 239 -15.06 23.97 -0.46
C LEU A 239 -16.04 23.40 0.57
N VAL A 240 -17.26 23.92 0.61
CA VAL A 240 -18.35 23.42 1.45
C VAL A 240 -19.67 23.41 0.67
N ALA A 241 -20.65 22.63 1.09
CA ALA A 241 -21.96 22.56 0.45
C ALA A 241 -23.10 22.64 1.48
N SER A 242 -24.20 23.33 1.15
CA SER A 242 -25.40 23.35 1.97
C SER A 242 -26.05 21.98 2.10
N ASN A 243 -26.41 21.62 3.33
CA ASN A 243 -27.16 20.41 3.61
C ASN A 243 -28.64 20.69 3.96
N PRO A 244 -29.53 19.67 4.00
CA PRO A 244 -30.94 19.85 4.30
C PRO A 244 -31.23 20.50 5.67
N GLN A 245 -30.26 20.47 6.59
CA GLN A 245 -30.36 21.07 7.93
C GLN A 245 -29.87 22.53 7.96
N LYS A 246 -29.63 23.16 6.81
CA LYS A 246 -29.09 24.52 6.66
C LYS A 246 -27.70 24.71 7.27
N LYS A 247 -26.95 23.63 7.47
CA LYS A 247 -25.52 23.67 7.80
C LYS A 247 -24.70 23.55 6.52
N ARG A 248 -23.38 23.63 6.66
CA ARG A 248 -22.43 23.38 5.59
C ARG A 248 -21.66 22.11 5.88
N ASP A 249 -21.58 21.23 4.90
CA ASP A 249 -20.74 20.03 4.92
C ASP A 249 -19.48 20.30 4.11
N ILE A 250 -18.32 19.86 4.60
CA ILE A 250 -17.06 19.99 3.85
C ILE A 250 -17.05 19.10 2.62
N THR A 251 -16.67 19.63 1.46
CA THR A 251 -16.56 18.86 0.21
C THR A 251 -15.21 18.13 0.12
N SER A 252 -15.07 17.23 -0.85
CA SER A 252 -13.77 16.61 -1.17
C SER A 252 -12.70 17.66 -1.51
N LEU A 253 -13.07 18.74 -2.22
CA LEU A 253 -12.19 19.86 -2.51
C LEU A 253 -11.83 20.65 -1.23
N GLY A 254 -12.80 20.85 -0.34
CA GLY A 254 -12.59 21.45 0.98
C GLY A 254 -11.59 20.68 1.84
N LYS A 255 -11.69 19.35 1.85
CA LYS A 255 -10.75 18.47 2.57
C LYS A 255 -9.32 18.59 2.04
N GLN A 256 -9.15 18.77 0.72
CA GLN A 256 -7.84 19.05 0.14
C GLN A 256 -7.34 20.46 0.50
N ALA A 257 -8.22 21.46 0.45
CA ALA A 257 -7.92 22.85 0.81
C ALA A 257 -7.52 23.03 2.27
N LEU A 258 -8.06 22.23 3.20
CA LEU A 258 -7.67 22.20 4.62
C LEU A 258 -6.17 21.95 4.82
N ARG A 259 -5.50 21.28 3.89
CA ARG A 259 -4.06 21.00 3.96
C ARG A 259 -3.19 22.23 3.64
N LEU A 260 -3.80 23.33 3.16
CA LEU A 260 -3.13 24.56 2.73
C LEU A 260 -3.37 25.77 3.65
N VAL A 261 -4.21 25.63 4.69
CA VAL A 261 -4.61 26.70 5.62
C VAL A 261 -4.18 26.37 7.04
#